data_AF-A0A4U9DG40-F1
#
_entry.id   AF-A0A4U9DG40-F1
#
_cell.length_a   1.000
_cell.length_b   1.000
_cell.length_c   1.000
_cell.angle_alpha   90.00
_cell.angle_beta   90.00
_cell.angle_gamma   90.00
#
_symmetry.space_group_name_H-M   'P 1'
#
loop_
_entity.id
_entity.type
_entity.pdbx_description
1 polymer ?
#
loop_
_entity_poly.entity_id
_entity_poly.type
_entity_poly.pdbx_seq_one_letter_code
_entity_poly.pdbx_strand_id
1 'polypeptide(L)'
;MSVSVNEDESLGLFSLHHLPAGVQPANIVQATLNHIADRAFRLLTRMCEIGAIRPQDAVLMGSLFQRKEMLEHRKRRWKCHCSSASSLNRLPWAPP
;
A
#
# COMPACT_ATOMS: atom_id res chain seq x y z
N MET A 1 3.12 22.17 4.23
CA MET A 1 2.08 21.73 5.17
C MET A 1 1.47 20.45 4.63
N SER A 2 1.57 19.34 5.36
CA SER A 2 1.16 18.00 4.91
C SER A 2 -0.14 17.55 5.58
N VAL A 3 -1.02 16.92 4.81
CA VAL A 3 -2.18 16.19 5.36
C VAL A 3 -1.67 14.98 6.13
N SER A 4 -2.10 14.83 7.38
CA SER A 4 -1.77 13.67 8.21
C SER A 4 -3.00 12.78 8.38
N VAL A 5 -2.79 11.48 8.33
CA VAL A 5 -3.84 10.51 8.63
C VAL A 5 -3.64 10.02 10.06
N ASN A 6 -4.71 9.99 10.86
CA ASN A 6 -4.72 9.36 12.17
C ASN A 6 -5.69 8.18 12.13
N GLU A 7 -5.29 7.08 12.74
CA GLU A 7 -6.16 5.93 12.98
C GLU A 7 -6.48 5.89 14.46
N ASP A 8 -7.77 6.02 14.77
CA ASP A 8 -8.25 5.45 16.01
C ASP A 8 -8.52 3.97 15.76
N GLU A 9 -7.53 3.13 16.10
CA GLU A 9 -7.61 1.68 15.94
C GLU A 9 -8.81 1.06 16.67
N SER A 10 -9.34 1.73 17.71
CA SER A 10 -10.50 1.26 18.47
C SER A 10 -11.83 1.42 17.72
N LEU A 11 -11.90 2.38 16.79
CA LEU A 11 -13.13 2.69 16.05
C LEU A 11 -13.11 2.15 14.61
N GLY A 12 -11.96 1.71 14.11
CA GLY A 12 -11.81 1.28 12.71
C GLY A 12 -12.10 2.40 11.70
N LEU A 13 -12.08 3.66 12.13
CA LEU A 13 -12.42 4.82 11.32
C LEU A 13 -11.17 5.47 10.73
N PHE A 14 -11.19 5.68 9.42
CA PHE A 14 -10.18 6.45 8.71
C PHE A 14 -10.50 7.94 8.84
N SER A 15 -9.63 8.69 9.53
CA SER A 15 -9.81 10.12 9.77
C SER A 15 -8.65 10.94 9.21
N LEU A 16 -8.99 12.03 8.52
CA LEU A 16 -8.02 12.99 8.00
C LEU A 16 -7.88 14.15 8.99
N HIS A 17 -6.65 14.44 9.39
CA HIS A 17 -6.33 15.54 10.30
C HIS A 17 -5.41 16.55 9.61
N HIS A 18 -5.39 17.77 10.16
CA HIS A 18 -4.55 18.86 9.68
C HIS A 18 -4.74 19.17 8.19
N LEU A 19 -6.00 19.25 7.73
CA LEU A 19 -6.32 19.69 6.37
C LEU A 19 -6.11 21.21 6.26
N PRO A 20 -5.05 21.70 5.58
CA PRO A 20 -4.85 23.13 5.43
C PRO A 20 -5.92 23.72 4.52
N ALA A 21 -6.24 25.01 4.71
CA ALA A 21 -7.09 25.74 3.79
C ALA A 21 -6.50 25.66 2.36
N GLY A 22 -7.36 25.41 1.37
CA GLY A 22 -6.94 25.26 -0.03
C GLY A 22 -6.31 23.91 -0.40
N VAL A 23 -6.39 22.91 0.49
CA VAL A 23 -5.97 21.53 0.17
C VAL A 23 -6.68 21.05 -1.11
N GLN A 24 -5.88 20.53 -2.05
CA GLN A 24 -6.40 20.00 -3.30
C GLN A 24 -6.92 18.57 -3.08
N PRO A 25 -8.03 18.17 -3.74
CA PRO A 25 -8.55 16.81 -3.65
C PRO A 25 -7.50 15.74 -3.96
N ALA A 26 -6.61 15.99 -4.91
CA ALA A 26 -5.50 15.09 -5.24
C ALA A 26 -4.57 14.81 -4.06
N ASN A 27 -4.34 15.79 -3.19
CA ASN A 27 -3.50 15.63 -1.99
C ASN A 27 -4.18 14.74 -0.95
N ILE A 28 -5.51 14.83 -0.84
CA ILE A 28 -6.30 13.96 0.04
C ILE A 28 -6.21 12.51 -0.46
N VAL A 29 -6.47 12.28 -1.76
CA VAL A 29 -6.35 10.95 -2.38
C VAL A 29 -4.94 10.38 -2.17
N GLN A 30 -3.91 11.19 -2.41
CA GLN A 30 -2.53 10.75 -2.22
C GLN A 30 -2.22 10.40 -0.76
N ALA A 31 -2.69 11.18 0.20
CA ALA A 31 -2.52 10.90 1.64
C ALA A 31 -3.20 9.59 2.03
N THR A 32 -4.42 9.36 1.55
CA THR A 32 -5.16 8.10 1.76
C THR A 32 -4.43 6.90 1.16
N LEU A 33 -3.98 7.00 -0.09
CA LEU A 33 -3.25 5.91 -0.76
C LEU A 33 -1.92 5.60 -0.08
N ASN A 34 -1.22 6.63 0.43
CA ASN A 34 -0.01 6.49 1.23
C ASN A 34 -0.29 5.72 2.52
N HIS A 35 -1.32 6.13 3.25
CA HIS A 35 -1.68 5.51 4.52
C HIS A 35 -2.07 4.04 4.36
N ILE A 36 -2.90 3.71 3.37
CA ILE A 36 -3.26 2.31 3.06
C ILE A 36 -2.01 1.49 2.74
N ALA A 37 -1.05 2.06 1.99
CA ALA A 37 0.20 1.39 1.68
C ALA A 37 1.02 1.10 2.94
N ASP A 38 1.16 2.09 3.81
CA ASP A 38 1.99 1.99 5.01
C ASP A 38 1.39 1.00 6.00
N ARG A 39 0.07 1.06 6.19
CA ARG A 39 -0.65 0.11 7.04
C ARG A 39 -0.49 -1.32 6.53
N ALA A 40 -0.70 -1.56 5.23
CA ALA A 40 -0.53 -2.88 4.65
C ALA A 40 0.90 -3.41 4.84
N PHE A 41 1.92 -2.55 4.64
CA PHE A 41 3.30 -2.95 4.81
C PHE A 41 3.69 -3.22 6.27
N ARG A 42 3.20 -2.43 7.22
CA ARG A 42 3.36 -2.70 8.65
C ARG A 42 2.78 -4.06 9.02
N LEU A 43 1.57 -4.37 8.55
CA LEU A 43 0.93 -5.66 8.80
C LEU A 43 1.74 -6.82 8.19
N LEU A 44 2.16 -6.69 6.92
CA LEU A 44 2.98 -7.71 6.26
C LEU A 44 4.31 -7.93 6.98
N THR A 45 4.98 -6.86 7.39
CA THR A 45 6.23 -6.92 8.17
C THR A 45 6.00 -7.69 9.46
N ARG A 46 4.91 -7.40 10.18
CA ARG A 46 4.57 -8.08 11.42
C ARG A 46 4.31 -9.57 11.21
N MET A 47 3.61 -9.94 10.14
CA MET A 47 3.39 -11.35 9.78
C MET A 47 4.71 -12.06 9.45
N CYS A 48 5.60 -11.40 8.71
CA CYS A 48 6.92 -11.94 8.40
C CYS A 48 7.77 -12.14 9.65
N GLU A 49 7.76 -11.19 10.59
CA GLU A 49 8.46 -11.31 11.87
C GLU A 49 8.01 -12.53 12.68
N ILE A 50 6.69 -12.78 12.74
CA ILE A 50 6.13 -13.96 13.42
C ILE A 50 6.66 -15.25 12.77
N GLY A 51 6.82 -15.26 11.46
CA GLY A 51 7.41 -16.37 10.71
C GLY A 51 8.95 -16.38 10.67
N ALA A 52 9.63 -15.48 11.39
CA ALA A 52 11.08 -15.29 11.34
C ALA A 52 11.65 -15.06 9.92
N ILE A 53 10.85 -14.47 9.02
CA ILE A 53 11.24 -14.09 7.66
C ILE A 53 11.20 -12.57 7.48
N ARG A 54 11.75 -12.07 6.37
CA ARG A 54 11.66 -10.66 5.97
C ARG A 54 10.81 -10.53 4.70
N PRO A 55 10.05 -9.43 4.53
CA PRO A 55 9.40 -9.14 3.25
C PRO A 55 10.47 -8.93 2.16
N GLN A 56 10.49 -9.77 1.13
CA GLN A 56 11.43 -9.65 0.00
C GLN A 56 10.69 -9.26 -1.29
N ASP A 57 9.63 -9.99 -1.59
CA ASP A 57 8.75 -9.79 -2.75
C ASP A 57 7.30 -9.60 -2.30
N ALA A 58 6.61 -8.64 -2.93
CA ALA A 58 5.19 -8.41 -2.73
C ALA A 58 4.43 -8.51 -4.06
N VAL A 59 3.39 -9.35 -4.09
CA VAL A 59 2.50 -9.47 -5.24
C VAL A 59 1.22 -8.70 -4.97
N LEU A 60 0.91 -7.74 -5.82
CA LEU A 60 -0.33 -6.97 -5.74
C LEU A 60 -1.44 -7.71 -6.49
N MET A 61 -2.51 -8.02 -5.75
CA MET A 61 -3.72 -8.65 -6.27
C MET A 61 -4.87 -7.63 -6.35
N GLY A 62 -5.83 -7.88 -7.25
CA GLY A 62 -7.00 -7.03 -7.44
C GLY A 62 -6.78 -5.92 -8.48
N SER A 63 -7.82 -5.66 -9.27
CA SER A 63 -7.75 -4.82 -10.48
C SER A 63 -7.29 -3.38 -10.21
N LEU A 64 -7.56 -2.83 -9.01
CA LEU A 64 -7.09 -1.50 -8.63
C LEU A 64 -5.58 -1.47 -8.34
N PHE A 65 -5.08 -2.43 -7.58
CA PHE A 65 -3.68 -2.44 -7.12
C PHE A 65 -2.71 -2.94 -8.19
N GLN A 66 -3.22 -3.62 -9.22
CA GLN A 66 -2.47 -4.06 -10.39
C GLN A 66 -2.24 -2.96 -11.44
N ARG A 67 -2.85 -1.78 -11.26
CA ARG A 67 -2.60 -0.63 -12.13
C ARG A 67 -1.15 -0.15 -12.02
N LYS A 68 -0.60 0.34 -13.12
CA LYS A 68 0.79 0.77 -13.20
C LYS A 68 1.13 1.84 -12.17
N GLU A 69 0.24 2.81 -11.96
CA GLU A 69 0.46 3.89 -11.00
C GLU A 69 0.52 3.37 -9.56
N MET A 70 -0.30 2.37 -9.22
CA MET A 70 -0.32 1.75 -7.90
C MET A 70 0.90 0.88 -7.66
N LEU A 71 1.36 0.12 -8.66
CA LEU A 71 2.60 -0.65 -8.58
C LEU A 71 3.81 0.26 -8.32
N GLU A 72 3.96 1.32 -9.11
CA GLU A 72 5.06 2.28 -8.94
C GLU A 72 4.95 3.05 -7.62
N HIS A 73 3.73 3.29 -7.14
CA HIS A 73 3.50 3.81 -5.79
C HIS A 73 4.03 2.86 -4.72
N ARG A 74 3.70 1.57 -4.78
CA ARG A 74 4.15 0.57 -3.79
C ARG A 74 5.66 0.35 -3.83
N LYS A 75 6.25 0.21 -5.02
CA LYS A 75 7.71 0.05 -5.18
C LYS A 75 8.49 1.18 -4.51
N ARG A 76 8.09 2.43 -4.76
CA ARG A 76 8.76 3.61 -4.18
C ARG A 76 8.63 3.67 -2.67
N ARG A 77 7.48 3.24 -2.12
CA ARG A 77 7.15 3.41 -0.70
C ARG A 77 7.67 2.28 0.17
N TRP A 78 7.52 1.03 -0.27
CA TRP A 78 7.91 -0.16 0.48
C TRP A 78 9.39 -0.52 0.31
N LYS A 79 10.04 -0.01 -0.74
CA LYS A 79 11.45 -0.29 -1.07
C LYS A 79 11.76 -1.79 -1.21
N CYS A 80 10.75 -2.59 -1.51
CA CYS A 80 10.85 -4.02 -1.81
C CYS A 80 10.44 -4.27 -3.26
N HIS A 81 10.80 -5.43 -3.79
CA HIS A 81 10.40 -5.80 -5.13
C HIS A 81 8.88 -6.05 -5.15
N CYS A 82 8.16 -5.37 -6.04
CA CYS A 82 6.70 -5.46 -6.15
C CYS A 82 6.29 -5.78 -7.58
N SER A 83 5.39 -6.76 -7.74
CA SER A 83 4.88 -7.21 -9.04
C SER A 83 3.36 -7.30 -9.06
N SER A 84 2.78 -7.22 -10.26
CA SER A 84 1.35 -7.48 -10.47
C SER A 84 1.11 -8.98 -10.51
N ALA A 85 0.01 -9.47 -9.93
CA ALA A 85 -0.39 -10.86 -10.16
C ALA A 85 -0.68 -11.16 -11.65
N SER A 86 -1.13 -10.17 -12.44
CA SER A 86 -1.28 -10.31 -13.90
C SER A 86 0.05 -10.48 -14.64
N SER A 87 1.18 -10.18 -13.98
CA SER A 87 2.53 -10.44 -14.48
C SER A 87 3.03 -11.83 -14.07
N LEU A 88 2.52 -12.41 -12.99
CA LEU A 88 2.83 -13.79 -12.56
C LEU A 88 2.15 -14.85 -13.42
N ASN A 89 0.94 -14.59 -13.94
CA ASN A 89 0.27 -15.49 -14.88
C ASN A 89 0.97 -15.59 -16.25
N ARG A 90 2.08 -14.85 -16.46
CA ARG A 90 2.96 -14.97 -17.62
C ARG A 90 4.23 -15.76 -17.33
N LEU A 91 4.40 -16.27 -16.11
CA LEU A 91 5.52 -17.12 -15.75
C LEU A 91 5.18 -18.59 -16.04
N PRO A 92 6.13 -19.38 -16.55
CA PRO A 92 5.89 -20.73 -17.08
C PRO A 92 5.45 -21.78 -16.04
N TRP A 93 5.34 -21.41 -14.76
CA TRP A 93 5.01 -22.31 -13.64
C TRP A 93 3.70 -21.94 -12.91
N ALA A 94 2.95 -20.93 -13.37
CA ALA A 94 1.66 -20.60 -12.78
C ALA A 94 0.61 -21.68 -13.14
N PRO A 95 -0.16 -22.23 -12.17
CA PRO A 95 -1.25 -23.15 -12.48
C PRO A 95 -2.36 -22.43 -13.28
N PRO A 96 -3.12 -23.18 -14.11
CA PRO A 96 -4.17 -22.63 -14.98
C PRO A 96 -5.28 -21.92 -14.20
#